data_AF-A0A919FTD1-F1
#
_entry.id   AF-A0A919FTD1-F1
#
_cell.length_a   1.000
_cell.length_b   1.000
_cell.length_c   1.000
_cell.angle_alpha   90.00
_cell.angle_beta   90.00
_cell.angle_gamma   90.00
#
_symmetry.space_group_name_H-M   'P 1'
#
loop_
_entity.id
_entity.type
_entity.pdbx_description
1 polymer ?
#
loop_
_entity_poly.entity_id
_entity_poly.type
_entity_poly.pdbx_seq_one_letter_code
_entity_poly.pdbx_strand_id
1 'polypeptide(L)'
;MTTPDLPLRLLPAAYLRYYPHNRSAVDCHREALERFAGRLGLPSPAVYLDNGRRSTGPRPGFEQLARAVLDGVHRVLIVPGPWVFSVDDAKARLAVRLLTAAGCRRILTLPPPGGGGSAPPDADRRTEPGRTRT
;
A
#
# COMPACT_ATOMS: atom_id res chain seq x y z
N MET A 1 29.61 13.87 0.58
CA MET A 1 28.17 13.67 0.29
C MET A 1 27.93 12.18 0.19
N THR A 2 27.46 11.55 1.25
CA THR A 2 27.31 10.09 1.33
C THR A 2 25.88 9.73 0.99
N THR A 3 25.64 9.24 -0.22
CA THR A 3 24.36 8.62 -0.59
C THR A 3 24.16 7.41 0.32
N PRO A 4 23.08 7.31 1.12
CA PRO A 4 22.83 6.09 1.87
C PRO A 4 22.37 5.02 0.88
N ASP A 5 23.32 4.22 0.40
CA ASP A 5 23.10 2.89 -0.18
C ASP A 5 22.57 1.98 0.94
N LEU A 6 21.30 2.15 1.31
CA LEU A 6 20.59 1.15 2.10
C LEU A 6 20.18 0.06 1.12
N PRO A 7 20.62 -1.17 1.36
CA PRO A 7 20.87 -2.10 0.29
C PRO A 7 19.55 -2.56 -0.30
N LEU A 8 19.56 -2.77 -1.61
CA LEU A 8 18.63 -3.63 -2.36
C LEU A 8 18.56 -5.09 -1.83
N ARG A 9 19.07 -5.37 -0.62
CA ARG A 9 19.17 -6.70 0.01
C ARG A 9 17.99 -7.05 0.90
N LEU A 10 17.23 -6.09 1.39
CA LEU A 10 16.09 -6.38 2.27
C LEU A 10 14.84 -6.61 1.43
N LEU A 11 14.28 -7.80 1.56
CA LEU A 11 13.08 -8.20 0.83
C LEU A 11 11.91 -7.31 1.27
N PRO A 12 11.09 -6.78 0.34
CA PRO A 12 9.87 -6.12 0.72
C PRO A 12 8.91 -7.14 1.35
N ALA A 13 8.05 -6.65 2.23
CA ALA A 13 6.90 -7.41 2.71
C ALA A 13 5.64 -6.95 1.99
N ALA A 14 4.66 -7.83 1.93
CA ALA A 14 3.30 -7.53 1.54
C ALA A 14 2.34 -7.98 2.64
N TYR A 15 1.27 -7.23 2.88
CA TYR A 15 0.24 -7.62 3.83
C TYR A 15 -1.15 -7.57 3.22
N LEU A 16 -1.88 -8.67 3.38
CA LEU A 16 -3.23 -8.86 2.88
C LEU A 16 -4.15 -9.28 4.03
N ARG A 17 -5.34 -8.71 4.07
CA ARG A 17 -6.39 -9.11 4.99
C ARG A 17 -7.72 -9.10 4.29
N TYR A 18 -8.52 -10.15 4.47
CA TYR A 18 -9.87 -10.22 3.92
C TYR A 18 -10.87 -10.70 4.97
N TYR A 19 -12.06 -10.13 4.96
CA TYR A 19 -13.20 -10.64 5.71
C TYR A 19 -14.49 -10.39 4.90
N PRO A 20 -15.31 -11.41 4.63
CA PRO A 20 -15.11 -12.83 4.93
C PRO A 20 -13.93 -13.44 4.14
N HIS A 21 -13.69 -14.75 4.31
CA HIS A 21 -12.65 -15.46 3.57
C HIS A 21 -12.84 -15.27 2.06
N ASN A 22 -11.82 -14.81 1.34
CA ASN A 22 -11.88 -14.59 -0.10
C ASN A 22 -10.54 -14.91 -0.76
N ARG A 23 -10.39 -16.14 -1.28
CA ARG A 23 -9.16 -16.60 -1.92
C ARG A 23 -8.88 -15.89 -3.25
N SER A 24 -9.89 -15.73 -4.10
CA SER A 24 -9.71 -15.07 -5.40
C SER A 24 -9.21 -13.63 -5.27
N ALA A 25 -9.73 -12.87 -4.30
CA ALA A 25 -9.25 -11.51 -4.05
C ALA A 25 -7.81 -11.47 -3.51
N VAL A 26 -7.42 -12.46 -2.70
CA VAL A 26 -6.03 -12.63 -2.24
C VAL A 26 -5.11 -12.88 -3.42
N ASP A 27 -5.45 -13.81 -4.30
CA ASP A 27 -4.62 -14.18 -5.45
C ASP A 27 -4.46 -12.97 -6.41
N CYS A 28 -5.56 -12.29 -6.75
CA CYS A 28 -5.52 -11.08 -7.58
C CYS A 28 -4.62 -9.98 -6.99
N HIS A 29 -4.72 -9.72 -5.68
CA HIS A 29 -3.91 -8.68 -5.05
C HIS A 29 -2.46 -9.10 -4.85
N ARG A 30 -2.21 -10.39 -4.61
CA ARG A 30 -0.84 -10.92 -4.56
C ARG A 30 -0.14 -10.65 -5.89
N GLU A 31 -0.75 -11.02 -7.01
CA GLU A 31 -0.19 -10.74 -8.33
C GLU A 31 0.00 -9.24 -8.59
N ALA A 32 -0.95 -8.40 -8.18
CA ALA A 32 -0.84 -6.96 -8.34
C ALA A 32 0.33 -6.37 -7.53
N LEU A 33 0.56 -6.87 -6.31
CA LEU A 33 1.68 -6.48 -5.45
C LEU A 33 3.02 -6.95 -6.03
N GLU A 34 3.10 -8.18 -6.54
CA GLU A 34 4.29 -8.72 -7.20
C GLU A 34 4.64 -7.88 -8.45
N ARG A 35 3.67 -7.59 -9.32
CA ARG A 35 3.88 -6.72 -10.50
C ARG A 35 4.29 -5.31 -10.09
N PHE A 36 3.70 -4.76 -9.03
CA PHE A 36 4.03 -3.42 -8.55
C PHE A 36 5.44 -3.35 -7.97
N ALA A 37 5.86 -4.35 -7.19
CA ALA A 37 7.23 -4.49 -6.72
C ALA A 37 8.23 -4.55 -7.90
N GLY A 38 7.91 -5.36 -8.91
CA GLY A 38 8.72 -5.46 -10.13
C GLY A 38 8.88 -4.12 -10.87
N ARG A 39 7.80 -3.34 -11.01
CA ARG A 39 7.86 -1.99 -11.60
C ARG A 39 8.71 -1.00 -10.81
N LEU A 40 8.89 -1.23 -9.51
CA LEU A 40 9.74 -0.41 -8.64
C LEU A 40 11.19 -0.92 -8.58
N GLY A 41 11.53 -1.98 -9.32
CA GLY A 41 12.84 -2.63 -9.25
C GLY A 41 13.08 -3.38 -7.94
N LEU A 42 12.02 -3.71 -7.20
CA LEU A 42 12.10 -4.45 -5.94
C LEU A 42 11.91 -5.96 -6.20
N PRO A 43 12.53 -6.83 -5.38
CA PRO A 43 12.27 -8.26 -5.45
C PRO A 43 10.83 -8.59 -5.03
N SER A 44 10.38 -9.80 -5.35
CA SER A 44 9.03 -10.26 -4.98
C SER A 44 8.82 -10.19 -3.46
N PRO A 45 7.71 -9.61 -2.98
CA PRO A 45 7.51 -9.41 -1.55
C PRO A 45 7.15 -10.70 -0.82
N ALA A 46 7.64 -10.83 0.42
CA ALA A 46 7.15 -11.86 1.35
C ALA A 46 5.72 -11.52 1.80
N VAL A 47 4.76 -12.40 1.51
CA VAL A 47 3.34 -12.14 1.76
C VAL A 47 2.91 -12.65 3.13
N TYR A 48 2.41 -11.74 3.96
CA TYR A 48 1.72 -12.01 5.22
C TYR A 48 0.22 -11.89 5.02
N LEU A 49 -0.54 -12.87 5.53
CA LEU A 49 -1.95 -13.01 5.19
C LEU A 49 -2.83 -13.27 6.41
N ASP A 50 -3.92 -12.50 6.52
CA ASP A 50 -5.02 -12.73 7.44
C ASP A 50 -6.35 -12.86 6.67
N ASN A 51 -6.57 -14.01 6.03
CA ASN A 51 -7.78 -14.29 5.25
C ASN A 51 -8.91 -14.88 6.11
N GLY A 52 -10.10 -14.30 6.06
CA GLY A 52 -11.24 -14.67 6.91
C GLY A 52 -11.19 -14.08 8.31
N ARG A 53 -10.32 -13.09 8.57
CA ARG A 53 -10.14 -12.49 9.90
C ARG A 53 -10.76 -11.08 9.98
N ARG A 54 -11.64 -10.89 10.97
CA ARG A 54 -12.19 -9.57 11.30
C ARG A 54 -11.08 -8.60 11.72
N SER A 55 -11.28 -7.30 11.50
CA SER A 55 -10.32 -6.26 11.87
C SER A 55 -10.10 -6.14 13.39
N THR A 56 -11.07 -6.59 14.19
CA THR A 56 -11.06 -6.55 15.66
C THR A 56 -10.58 -7.85 16.31
N GLY A 57 -10.36 -8.91 15.54
CA GLY A 57 -9.92 -10.20 16.06
C GLY A 57 -8.40 -10.40 16.01
N PRO A 58 -7.90 -11.58 16.42
CA PRO A 58 -6.50 -11.94 16.26
C PRO A 58 -6.05 -11.84 14.80
N ARG A 59 -4.85 -11.31 14.58
CA ARG A 59 -4.24 -11.08 13.25
C ARG A 59 -2.84 -11.68 13.24
N PRO A 60 -2.72 -13.02 13.25
CA PRO A 60 -1.43 -13.69 13.32
C PRO A 60 -0.53 -13.34 12.13
N GLY A 61 -1.09 -13.05 10.95
CA GLY A 61 -0.31 -12.56 9.80
C GLY A 61 0.31 -11.19 10.07
N PHE A 62 -0.50 -10.25 10.59
CA PHE A 62 -0.01 -8.93 10.99
C PHE A 62 1.03 -8.98 12.11
N GLU A 63 0.84 -9.85 13.10
CA GLU A 63 1.80 -10.03 14.20
C GLU A 63 3.15 -10.57 13.70
N GLN A 64 3.13 -11.54 12.79
CA GLN A 64 4.35 -12.06 12.15
C GLN A 64 5.06 -10.97 11.33
N LEU A 65 4.31 -10.16 10.58
CA LEU A 65 4.87 -9.01 9.87
C LEU A 65 5.54 -8.03 10.84
N ALA A 66 4.86 -7.67 11.93
CA ALA A 66 5.38 -6.72 12.89
C ALA A 66 6.70 -7.22 13.51
N ARG A 67 6.78 -8.50 13.86
CA ARG A 67 8.02 -9.14 14.34
C ARG A 67 9.13 -9.08 13.28
N ALA A 68 8.86 -9.47 12.05
CA ALA A 68 9.85 -9.41 10.98
C ALA A 68 10.36 -8.00 10.67
N VAL A 69 9.50 -6.98 10.83
CA VAL A 69 9.91 -5.56 10.74
C VAL A 69 10.80 -5.17 11.93
N LEU A 70 10.43 -5.55 13.15
CA LEU A 70 11.22 -5.31 14.36
C LEU A 70 12.62 -5.94 14.26
N ASP A 71 12.69 -7.17 13.77
CA ASP A 71 13.94 -7.92 13.54
C ASP A 71 14.75 -7.34 12.37
N GLY A 72 14.18 -6.39 11.62
CA GLY A 72 14.83 -5.72 10.51
C GLY A 72 14.89 -6.52 9.22
N VAL A 73 14.19 -7.65 9.14
CA VAL A 73 14.05 -8.48 7.93
C VAL A 73 13.41 -7.69 6.80
N HIS A 74 12.39 -6.87 7.14
CA HIS A 74 11.67 -6.05 6.20
C HIS A 74 11.74 -4.57 6.59
N ARG A 75 12.08 -3.72 5.61
CA ARG A 75 12.07 -2.25 5.77
C ARG A 75 11.10 -1.55 4.82
N VAL A 76 10.59 -2.28 3.83
CA VAL A 76 9.60 -1.81 2.86
C VAL A 76 8.38 -2.71 2.96
N LEU A 77 7.20 -2.11 3.09
CA LEU A 77 5.92 -2.80 3.07
C LEU A 77 5.09 -2.29 1.90
N ILE A 78 4.50 -3.21 1.13
CA ILE A 78 3.61 -2.90 0.03
C ILE A 78 2.22 -3.44 0.37
N VAL A 79 1.18 -2.62 0.26
CA VAL A 79 -0.20 -3.02 0.55
C VAL A 79 -1.14 -2.58 -0.58
N PRO A 80 -2.27 -3.25 -0.79
CA PRO A 80 -3.31 -2.77 -1.69
C PRO A 80 -3.84 -1.38 -1.33
N GLY A 81 -3.98 -1.12 -0.03
CA GLY A 81 -4.45 0.14 0.52
C GLY A 81 -4.57 0.04 2.05
N PRO A 82 -4.79 1.16 2.76
CA PRO A 82 -4.83 1.20 4.23
C PRO A 82 -5.89 0.28 4.86
N TRP A 83 -6.94 -0.05 4.11
CA TRP A 83 -8.05 -0.91 4.52
C TRP A 83 -7.62 -2.31 4.99
N VAL A 84 -6.44 -2.80 4.55
CA VAL A 84 -5.91 -4.09 5.02
C VAL A 84 -5.64 -4.08 6.52
N PHE A 85 -5.31 -2.92 7.09
CA PHE A 85 -5.08 -2.79 8.53
C PHE A 85 -6.41 -2.70 9.28
N SER A 86 -7.33 -1.87 8.80
CA SER A 86 -8.63 -1.63 9.40
C SER A 86 -9.53 -0.88 8.42
N VAL A 87 -10.85 -1.09 8.50
CA VAL A 87 -11.85 -0.25 7.82
C VAL A 87 -12.04 1.11 8.49
N ASP A 88 -11.63 1.22 9.76
CA ASP A 88 -11.53 2.47 10.50
C ASP A 88 -10.15 3.10 10.24
N ASP A 89 -10.15 4.29 9.66
CA ASP A 89 -8.96 5.04 9.26
C ASP A 89 -8.04 5.39 10.42
N ALA A 90 -8.58 5.69 11.61
CA ALA A 90 -7.76 6.02 12.77
C ALA A 90 -6.96 4.79 13.22
N LYS A 91 -7.60 3.62 13.20
CA LYS A 91 -6.93 2.34 13.48
C LYS A 91 -5.93 1.96 12.39
N ALA A 92 -6.25 2.21 11.12
CA ALA A 92 -5.32 1.98 10.02
C ALA A 92 -4.06 2.86 10.15
N ARG A 93 -4.24 4.16 10.45
CA ARG A 93 -3.12 5.08 10.73
C ARG A 93 -2.29 4.64 11.93
N LEU A 94 -2.92 4.16 12.99
CA LEU A 94 -2.20 3.64 14.15
C LEU A 94 -1.33 2.44 13.77
N ALA A 95 -1.86 1.48 12.99
CA ALA A 95 -1.09 0.33 12.51
C ALA A 95 0.13 0.77 11.67
N VAL A 96 -0.06 1.73 10.78
CA VAL A 96 1.04 2.33 9.99
C VAL A 96 2.10 2.93 10.91
N ARG A 97 1.70 3.74 11.90
CA ARG A 97 2.64 4.35 12.86
C ARG A 97 3.41 3.31 13.66
N LEU A 98 2.77 2.22 14.09
CA LEU A 98 3.42 1.13 14.80
C LEU A 98 4.47 0.44 13.94
N LEU A 99 4.16 0.14 12.68
CA LEU A 99 5.11 -0.46 11.75
C LEU A 99 6.27 0.49 11.44
N THR A 100 6.00 1.78 11.26
CA THR A 100 7.06 2.79 11.07
C THR A 100 7.97 2.89 12.28
N ALA A 101 7.40 2.94 13.49
CA ALA A 101 8.17 2.96 14.74
C ALA A 101 8.98 1.67 14.96
N ALA A 102 8.46 0.53 14.53
CA ALA A 102 9.17 -0.75 14.52
C ALA A 102 10.33 -0.80 13.50
N GLY A 103 10.42 0.19 12.60
CA GLY A 103 11.51 0.34 11.65
C GLY A 103 11.14 0.00 10.20
N CYS A 104 9.85 -0.06 9.86
CA CYS A 104 9.40 -0.05 8.48
C CYS A 104 9.58 1.35 7.90
N ARG A 105 10.60 1.55 7.07
CA ARG A 105 11.00 2.86 6.55
C ARG A 105 10.07 3.37 5.45
N ARG A 106 9.44 2.47 4.70
CA ARG A 106 8.58 2.84 3.57
C ARG A 106 7.35 1.94 3.51
N ILE A 107 6.17 2.55 3.43
CA ILE A 107 4.91 1.85 3.20
C ILE A 107 4.32 2.38 1.90
N LEU A 108 4.12 1.50 0.92
CA LEU A 108 3.65 1.82 -0.42
C LEU A 108 2.28 1.21 -0.64
N THR A 109 1.37 1.99 -1.21
CA THR A 109 0.05 1.51 -1.63
C THR A 109 0.05 1.25 -3.13
N LEU A 110 -0.73 0.25 -3.57
CA LEU A 110 -1.02 0.11 -5.00
C LEU A 110 -1.66 1.40 -5.54
N PRO A 111 -1.33 1.81 -6.77
CA PRO A 111 -2.06 2.88 -7.43
C PRO A 111 -3.52 2.44 -7.63
N PRO A 112 -4.48 3.39 -7.59
CA PRO A 112 -5.87 3.07 -7.89
C PRO A 112 -5.97 2.47 -9.31
N PRO A 113 -6.87 1.50 -9.53
CA PRO A 113 -7.11 0.96 -10.86
C PRO A 113 -7.60 2.10 -11.77
N GLY A 114 -6.77 2.53 -12.71
CA GLY A 114 -7.07 3.63 -13.65
C GLY A 114 -5.99 4.72 -13.77
N GLY A 115 -4.97 4.75 -12.89
CA GLY A 115 -3.93 5.79 -12.88
C GLY A 115 -2.81 5.65 -13.90
N GLY A 116 -3.08 5.07 -15.08
CA GLY A 116 -2.15 5.09 -16.21
C GLY A 116 -2.28 6.40 -16.96
N GLY A 117 -1.38 7.35 -16.70
CA GLY A 117 -1.10 8.54 -17.52
C GLY A 117 -2.19 9.04 -18.47
N SER A 118 -3.08 9.88 -17.98
CA SER A 118 -3.66 10.97 -18.75
C SER A 118 -3.90 12.12 -17.79
N ALA A 119 -3.09 13.16 -17.95
CA ALA A 119 -3.37 14.46 -17.33
C ALA A 119 -4.79 14.90 -17.74
N PRO A 120 -5.51 15.63 -16.88
CA PRO A 120 -6.75 16.28 -17.32
C PRO A 120 -6.42 17.18 -18.52
N PRO A 121 -7.20 17.15 -19.60
CA PRO A 121 -7.02 18.12 -20.67
C PRO A 121 -7.22 19.51 -20.08
N ASP A 122 -6.30 20.40 -20.42
CA ASP A 122 -6.36 21.85 -20.22
C ASP A 122 -7.79 22.37 -20.13
N ALA A 123 -8.19 22.77 -18.92
CA ALA A 123 -9.29 23.71 -18.73
C ALA A 123 -8.73 25.12 -18.66
N ASP A 124 -8.03 25.55 -19.73
CA ASP A 124 -7.83 26.96 -20.02
C ASP A 124 -8.53 27.30 -21.33
N ARG A 125 -9.71 27.91 -21.21
CA ARG A 125 -9.94 29.25 -21.76
C ARG A 125 -11.30 29.78 -21.34
N ARG A 126 -11.22 30.86 -20.55
CA ARG A 126 -12.23 31.92 -20.51
C ARG A 126 -12.66 32.31 -21.92
N THR A 127 -13.94 32.53 -22.15
CA THR A 127 -14.43 33.73 -22.85
C THR A 127 -15.88 33.98 -22.40
N GLU A 128 -16.09 35.08 -21.70
CA GLU A 128 -17.42 35.66 -21.43
C GLU A 128 -18.13 36.00 -22.75
N PRO A 129 -19.46 36.14 -22.75
CA PRO A 129 -20.07 37.18 -23.55
C PRO A 129 -20.77 38.17 -22.64
N GLY A 130 -20.21 39.37 -22.61
CA GLY A 130 -20.86 40.55 -22.06
C GLY A 130 -22.15 40.89 -22.83
N ARG A 131 -23.03 41.56 -22.08
CA ARG A 131 -24.05 42.53 -22.49
C ARG A 131 -24.24 42.74 -23.99
N THR A 132 -25.49 42.54 -24.45
CA THR A 132 -26.08 43.47 -25.41
C THR A 132 -27.55 43.74 -25.11
N ARG A 133 -27.80 45.04 -25.01
CA ARG A 133 -29.01 45.84 -24.91
C ARG A 133 -29.97 45.62 -26.10
N THR A 134 -31.27 45.58 -25.82
CA THR A 134 -32.32 46.25 -26.62
C THR A 134 -33.55 46.41 -25.75
#